data_AF-A0A2M8WLV7-F1
#
_entry.id   AF-A0A2M8WLV7-F1
#
_cell.length_a   1.000
_cell.length_b   1.000
_cell.length_c   1.000
_cell.angle_alpha   90.00
_cell.angle_beta   90.00
_cell.angle_gamma   90.00
#
_symmetry.space_group_name_H-M   'P 1'
#
loop_
_entity.id
_entity.type
_entity.pdbx_description
1 polymer ?
#
loop_
_entity_poly.entity_id
_entity_poly.type
_entity_poly.pdbx_seq_one_letter_code
_entity_poly.pdbx_strand_id
1 'polypeptide(L)'
;MKVPAVLCAVMAGPAMAEVVSCDLSGTLVRFEIERSQFAPPMNPNEPTQRRVTTVQMGDAQFPAEPIMMDNIRGFWAEGAGGSDIMMVMQGDGSAVYADTSTGARLTGTCEVSQ
;
A
#
# COMPACT_ATOMS: atom_id res chain seq x y z
N MET A 1 1.53 49.53 21.73
CA MET A 1 2.02 48.31 21.05
C MET A 1 1.56 47.09 21.83
N LYS A 2 0.69 46.26 21.27
CA LYS A 2 0.36 44.89 21.75
C LYS A 2 -0.04 44.07 20.53
N VAL A 3 0.79 43.10 20.16
CA VAL A 3 0.64 42.24 18.99
C VAL A 3 -0.30 41.08 19.36
N PRO A 4 -1.37 40.80 18.60
CA PRO A 4 -2.18 39.62 18.82
C PRO A 4 -1.47 38.41 18.21
N ALA A 5 -1.15 37.42 19.03
CA ALA A 5 -0.67 36.13 18.58
C ALA A 5 -1.83 35.34 17.98
N VAL A 6 -1.87 35.24 16.65
CA VAL A 6 -2.77 34.33 15.92
C VAL A 6 -2.16 32.93 16.01
N LEU A 7 -2.77 32.06 16.82
CA LEU A 7 -2.52 30.62 16.78
C LEU A 7 -3.00 30.08 15.43
N CYS A 8 -2.07 29.77 14.53
CA CYS A 8 -2.35 28.96 13.35
C CYS A 8 -2.66 27.53 13.79
N ALA A 9 -3.96 27.19 13.85
CA ALA A 9 -4.42 25.81 13.89
C ALA A 9 -4.04 25.14 12.55
N VAL A 10 -2.93 24.41 12.53
CA VAL A 10 -2.62 23.47 11.46
C VAL A 10 -3.65 22.35 11.52
N MET A 11 -4.68 22.46 10.69
CA MET A 11 -5.58 21.35 10.35
C MET A 11 -4.72 20.28 9.68
N ALA A 12 -4.25 19.29 10.44
CA ALA A 12 -3.75 18.05 9.88
C ALA A 12 -4.94 17.37 9.19
N GLY A 13 -5.04 17.54 7.86
CA GLY A 13 -6.05 16.84 7.06
C GLY A 13 -5.89 15.33 7.21
N PRO A 14 -6.97 14.55 7.02
CA PRO A 14 -6.90 13.10 7.12
C PRO A 14 -5.83 12.60 6.13
N ALA A 15 -4.95 11.71 6.60
CA ALA A 15 -4.05 10.99 5.72
C ALA A 15 -4.92 10.14 4.79
N MET A 16 -5.20 10.65 3.58
CA MET A 16 -5.99 9.93 2.58
C MET A 16 -5.16 8.71 2.16
N ALA A 17 -5.68 7.52 2.42
CA ALA A 17 -5.09 6.29 1.92
C ALA A 17 -5.24 6.27 0.40
N GLU A 18 -4.16 5.95 -0.31
CA GLU A 18 -4.22 5.74 -1.76
C GLU A 18 -4.78 4.34 -2.01
N VAL A 19 -5.93 4.25 -2.69
CA VAL A 19 -6.50 2.97 -3.10
C VAL A 19 -5.95 2.63 -4.47
N VAL A 20 -5.19 1.55 -4.56
CA VAL A 20 -4.68 1.01 -5.83
C VAL A 20 -5.59 -0.11 -6.29
N SER A 21 -6.10 0.01 -7.51
CA SER A 21 -6.96 -1.01 -8.14
C SER A 21 -6.35 -1.42 -9.47
N CYS A 22 -6.21 -2.72 -9.70
CA CYS A 22 -5.57 -3.28 -10.88
C CYS A 22 -6.47 -4.32 -11.55
N ASP A 23 -6.39 -4.39 -12.87
CA ASP A 23 -6.79 -5.55 -13.65
C ASP A 23 -5.53 -6.22 -14.20
N LEU A 24 -5.17 -7.38 -13.65
CA LEU A 24 -4.00 -8.17 -14.04
C LEU A 24 -4.45 -9.39 -14.86
N SER A 25 -4.48 -9.24 -16.17
CA SER A 25 -4.95 -10.28 -17.11
C SER A 25 -6.35 -10.84 -16.78
N GLY A 26 -7.28 -9.98 -16.36
CA GLY A 26 -8.64 -10.35 -15.94
C GLY A 26 -8.77 -10.63 -14.45
N THR A 27 -7.67 -10.59 -13.68
CA THR A 27 -7.67 -10.77 -12.22
C THR A 27 -7.69 -9.42 -11.54
N LEU A 28 -8.79 -9.10 -10.86
CA LEU A 28 -8.92 -7.87 -10.09
C LEU A 28 -8.07 -7.93 -8.81
N VAL A 29 -7.27 -6.90 -8.59
CA VAL A 29 -6.45 -6.74 -7.38
C VAL A 29 -6.70 -5.36 -6.78
N ARG A 30 -6.94 -5.28 -5.48
CA ARG A 30 -7.15 -4.02 -4.76
C ARG A 30 -6.41 -4.03 -3.43
N PHE A 31 -5.76 -2.92 -3.10
CA PHE A 31 -5.11 -2.71 -1.81
C PHE A 31 -4.99 -1.21 -1.52
N GLU A 32 -4.70 -0.88 -0.28
CA GLU A 32 -4.66 0.51 0.20
C GLU A 32 -3.25 0.83 0.69
N ILE A 33 -2.77 2.01 0.36
CA ILE A 33 -1.46 2.48 0.79
C ILE A 33 -1.67 3.75 1.58
N GLU A 34 -1.49 3.62 2.88
CA GLU A 34 -1.45 4.78 3.74
C GLU A 34 -0.02 5.34 3.77
N ARG A 35 0.15 6.61 3.40
CA ARG A 35 1.48 7.25 3.25
C ARG A 35 2.32 7.28 4.54
N SER A 36 1.68 7.11 5.68
CA SER A 36 2.39 6.90 6.93
C SER A 36 2.98 5.47 6.92
N GLN A 37 4.31 5.37 6.87
CA GLN A 37 5.04 4.11 6.66
C GLN A 37 5.09 3.20 7.90
N PHE A 38 4.75 3.75 9.06
CA PHE A 38 4.73 3.04 10.34
C PHE A 38 3.32 3.06 10.92
N ALA A 39 2.91 1.96 11.52
CA ALA A 39 1.69 2.00 12.33
C ALA A 39 1.95 2.94 13.53
N PRO A 40 1.01 3.84 13.87
CA PRO A 40 1.16 4.64 15.08
C PRO A 40 1.31 3.69 16.28
N PRO A 41 2.29 3.93 17.17
CA PRO A 41 2.51 3.05 18.31
C PRO A 41 1.27 3.06 19.21
N MET A 42 0.75 1.88 19.55
CA MET A 42 -0.36 1.78 20.51
C MET A 42 0.13 2.02 21.93
N ASN A 43 1.41 1.72 22.19
CA ASN A 43 2.10 1.95 23.45
C ASN A 43 3.47 2.64 23.21
N PRO A 44 3.86 3.65 24.00
CA PRO A 44 5.17 4.31 23.88
C PRO A 44 6.40 3.39 23.99
N ASN A 45 6.26 2.19 24.56
CA ASN A 45 7.34 1.21 24.71
C ASN A 45 7.34 0.13 23.61
N GLU A 46 6.41 0.21 22.65
CA GLU A 46 6.32 -0.75 21.58
C GLU A 46 7.35 -0.43 20.48
N PRO A 47 8.09 -1.43 19.96
CA PRO A 47 8.96 -1.20 18.81
C PRO A 47 8.13 -0.77 17.61
N THR A 48 8.70 0.09 16.76
CA THR A 48 8.04 0.58 15.55
C THR A 48 7.66 -0.60 14.64
N GLN A 49 6.36 -0.76 14.36
CA GLN A 49 5.86 -1.79 13.45
C GLN A 49 5.72 -1.25 12.03
N ARG A 50 6.11 -2.08 11.03
CA ARG A 50 5.79 -1.82 9.63
C ARG A 50 4.29 -1.88 9.42
N ARG A 51 3.78 -1.02 8.55
CA ARG A 51 2.36 -1.08 8.19
C ARG A 51 2.08 -2.26 7.27
N VAL A 52 0.96 -2.92 7.53
CA VAL A 52 0.43 -4.00 6.72
C VAL A 52 -0.87 -3.51 6.10
N THR A 53 -1.04 -3.71 4.80
CA THR A 53 -2.30 -3.54 4.08
C THR A 53 -2.96 -4.89 3.88
N THR A 54 -4.27 -4.89 3.68
CA THR A 54 -4.98 -6.04 3.17
C THR A 54 -5.07 -5.96 1.65
N VAL A 55 -4.63 -7.01 0.97
CA VAL A 55 -4.77 -7.19 -0.48
C VAL A 55 -5.98 -8.05 -0.74
N GLN A 56 -6.86 -7.59 -1.63
CA GLN A 56 -7.92 -8.39 -2.24
C GLN A 56 -7.47 -8.78 -3.64
N MET A 57 -7.46 -10.07 -3.97
CA MET A 57 -7.14 -10.59 -5.30
C MET A 57 -8.17 -11.65 -5.70
N GLY A 58 -9.04 -11.33 -6.65
CA GLY A 58 -10.23 -12.15 -6.92
C GLY A 58 -11.03 -12.38 -5.63
N ASP A 59 -11.25 -13.64 -5.28
CA ASP A 59 -11.94 -14.04 -4.04
C ASP A 59 -11.01 -14.16 -2.82
N ALA A 60 -9.69 -14.06 -3.01
CA ALA A 60 -8.70 -14.21 -1.95
C ALA A 60 -8.40 -12.88 -1.25
N GLN A 61 -8.14 -12.95 0.06
CA GLN A 61 -7.73 -11.81 0.86
C GLN A 61 -6.53 -12.18 1.75
N PHE A 62 -5.49 -11.35 1.76
CA PHE A 62 -4.28 -11.63 2.54
C PHE A 62 -3.56 -10.34 3.00
N PRO A 63 -2.81 -10.39 4.11
CA PRO A 63 -1.98 -9.27 4.55
C PRO A 63 -0.73 -9.13 3.67
N ALA A 64 -0.31 -7.89 3.41
CA ALA A 64 0.90 -7.58 2.67
C ALA A 64 1.55 -6.29 3.18
N GLU A 65 2.86 -6.15 3.01
CA GLU A 65 3.58 -4.89 3.21
C GLU A 65 3.40 -4.00 1.96
N PRO A 66 2.91 -2.76 2.10
CA PRO A 66 2.80 -1.84 0.98
C PRO A 66 4.18 -1.34 0.55
N ILE A 67 4.38 -1.25 -0.76
CA ILE A 67 5.58 -0.68 -1.39
C ILE A 67 5.20 0.69 -1.94
N MET A 68 5.92 1.72 -1.53
CA MET A 68 5.78 3.08 -2.05
C MET A 68 7.16 3.70 -2.25
N MET A 69 7.50 4.00 -3.51
CA MET A 69 8.77 4.63 -3.88
C MET A 69 8.54 5.54 -5.09
N ASP A 70 8.66 6.85 -4.92
CA ASP A 70 8.36 7.85 -5.97
C ASP A 70 6.97 7.62 -6.62
N ASN A 71 6.94 7.19 -7.89
CA ASN A 71 5.73 6.86 -8.65
C ASN A 71 5.42 5.36 -8.70
N ILE A 72 6.22 4.55 -8.01
CA ILE A 72 6.03 3.11 -7.88
C ILE A 72 5.10 2.85 -6.70
N ARG A 73 4.13 1.97 -6.93
CA ARG A 73 3.25 1.40 -5.89
C ARG A 73 3.31 -0.11 -5.97
N GLY A 74 2.97 -0.78 -4.88
CA GLY A 74 2.98 -2.24 -4.90
C GLY A 74 2.75 -2.83 -3.53
N PHE A 75 2.93 -4.14 -3.44
CA PHE A 75 2.97 -4.84 -2.18
C PHE A 75 3.91 -6.03 -2.26
N TRP A 76 4.40 -6.45 -1.10
CA TRP A 76 5.07 -7.72 -0.89
C TRP A 76 4.34 -8.49 0.22
N ALA A 77 4.15 -9.79 0.03
CA ALA A 77 3.60 -10.67 1.05
C ALA A 77 4.39 -11.97 1.10
N GLU A 78 4.55 -12.50 2.31
CA GLU A 78 5.02 -13.86 2.52
C GLU A 78 3.86 -14.83 2.19
N GLY A 79 4.06 -15.65 1.16
CA GLY A 79 3.16 -16.71 0.75
C GLY A 79 3.40 -18.02 1.52
N ALA A 80 2.59 -19.04 1.22
CA ALA A 80 2.71 -20.34 1.88
C ALA A 80 4.09 -20.98 1.64
N GLY A 81 4.66 -21.56 2.70
CA GLY A 81 5.93 -22.29 2.61
C GLY A 81 7.17 -21.42 2.39
N GLY A 82 7.11 -20.13 2.74
CA GLY A 82 8.22 -19.17 2.56
C GLY A 82 8.36 -18.68 1.11
N SER A 83 7.26 -18.72 0.35
CA SER A 83 7.19 -18.12 -0.96
C SER A 83 6.99 -16.61 -0.86
N ASP A 84 7.27 -15.90 -1.95
CA ASP A 84 7.14 -14.45 -2.05
C ASP A 84 6.07 -14.14 -3.07
N ILE A 85 5.14 -13.28 -2.69
CA ILE A 85 4.16 -12.67 -3.58
C ILE A 85 4.50 -11.19 -3.68
N MET A 86 4.71 -10.71 -4.90
CA MET A 86 5.04 -9.31 -5.13
C MET A 86 4.26 -8.75 -6.29
N MET A 87 3.73 -7.54 -6.11
CA MET A 87 3.14 -6.77 -7.18
C MET A 87 3.77 -5.37 -7.22
N VAL A 88 4.13 -4.92 -8.41
CA VAL A 88 4.70 -3.59 -8.65
C VAL A 88 3.97 -2.93 -9.80
N MET A 89 3.46 -1.73 -9.53
CA MET A 89 2.86 -0.79 -10.47
C MET A 89 3.84 0.37 -10.71
N GLN A 90 4.12 0.68 -11.97
CA GLN A 90 4.91 1.83 -12.41
C GLN A 90 4.05 3.10 -12.49
N GLY A 91 4.71 4.26 -12.65
CA GLY A 91 4.02 5.56 -12.71
C GLY A 91 3.10 5.75 -13.93
N ASP A 92 3.25 4.91 -14.97
CA ASP A 92 2.36 4.89 -16.14
C ASP A 92 1.15 3.97 -15.94
N GLY A 93 1.01 3.36 -14.75
CA GLY A 93 -0.06 2.42 -14.41
C GLY A 93 0.22 0.99 -14.86
N SER A 94 1.30 0.69 -15.60
CA SER A 94 1.66 -0.67 -15.94
C SER A 94 2.07 -1.45 -14.69
N ALA A 95 1.61 -2.69 -14.57
CA ALA A 95 1.86 -3.49 -13.38
C ALA A 95 2.24 -4.94 -13.69
N VAL A 96 3.05 -5.50 -12.80
CA VAL A 96 3.48 -6.90 -12.82
C VAL A 96 3.24 -7.50 -11.45
N TYR A 97 2.61 -8.66 -11.42
CA TYR A 97 2.49 -9.54 -10.25
C TYR A 97 3.33 -10.79 -10.47
N ALA A 98 3.98 -11.26 -9.41
CA ALA A 98 4.73 -12.50 -9.37
C ALA A 98 4.45 -13.25 -8.06
N ASP A 99 4.25 -14.56 -8.17
CA ASP A 99 4.13 -15.47 -7.04
C ASP A 99 5.12 -16.64 -7.23
N THR A 100 6.08 -16.75 -6.32
CA THR A 100 7.15 -17.75 -6.44
C THR A 100 6.70 -19.16 -6.07
N SER A 101 5.59 -19.32 -5.35
CA SER A 101 5.06 -20.65 -5.01
C SER A 101 4.49 -21.36 -6.24
N THR A 102 3.78 -20.61 -7.08
CA THR A 102 3.10 -21.13 -8.27
C THR A 102 3.90 -20.89 -9.55
N GLY A 103 4.90 -19.98 -9.50
CA GLY A 103 5.58 -19.46 -10.69
C GLY A 103 4.69 -18.55 -11.53
N ALA A 104 3.54 -18.13 -11.01
CA ALA A 104 2.61 -17.27 -11.72
C ALA A 104 3.21 -15.88 -11.95
N ARG A 105 3.02 -15.36 -13.16
CA ARG A 105 3.36 -13.99 -13.52
C ARG A 105 2.20 -13.38 -14.29
N LEU A 106 1.62 -12.32 -13.74
CA LEU A 106 0.52 -11.59 -14.36
C LEU A 106 0.97 -10.18 -14.68
N THR A 107 0.38 -9.59 -15.72
CA THR A 107 0.64 -8.22 -16.13
C THR A 107 -0.67 -7.51 -16.37
N GLY A 108 -0.69 -6.20 -16.17
CA GLY A 108 -1.90 -5.45 -16.44
C GLY A 108 -1.74 -3.97 -16.16
N THR A 109 -2.86 -3.32 -15.88
CA THR A 109 -2.92 -1.89 -15.61
C THR A 109 -3.59 -1.63 -14.28
N CYS A 110 -3.14 -0.59 -13.61
CA CYS A 110 -3.65 -0.15 -12.33
C CYS A 110 -3.98 1.34 -12.36
N GLU A 111 -4.88 1.72 -11.46
CA GLU A 111 -5.28 3.10 -11.20
C GLU A 111 -5.18 3.39 -9.70
N VAL A 112 -4.89 4.67 -9.39
CA VAL A 112 -4.82 5.16 -8.01
C VAL A 112 -5.97 6.13 -7.77
N SER A 113 -6.71 5.91 -6.68
CA SER A 113 -7.76 6.81 -6.19
C SER A 113 -7.48 7.25 -4.74
N GLN A 114 -8.04 8.39 -4.33
CA GLN A 114 -7.92 8.99 -2.99
C GLN A 114 -9.29 9.20 -2.37
#